data_AF-A0AAU1X3R9-F1
#
_entry.id   AF-A0AAU1X3R9-F1
#
_cell.length_a   1.000
_cell.length_b   1.000
_cell.length_c   1.000
_cell.angle_alpha   90.00
_cell.angle_beta   90.00
_cell.angle_gamma   90.00
#
_symmetry.space_group_name_H-M   'P 1'
#
loop_
_entity.id
_entity.type
_entity.pdbx_description
1 polymer ?
#
loop_
_entity_poly.entity_id
_entity_poly.type
_entity_poly.pdbx_seq_one_letter_code
_entity_poly.pdbx_strand_id
1 'polypeptide(L)'
;MSRRARYFVEGHGLRVPHRDLKLFREAWLRQGIPDAEIDRAVAFQERWGGLALPPAPEYEGGPRVLEADAPEGSAANGWRFPAGSCRVSMAHGFMIGPGGEFGIDADHWTPLHASTEGWVEALALASHAGYWAKTITKIKGSAVEDLNLDGFEPVPEVQGLADTWWRGKDSLIAVYRGEASGFSAPHCLRAHVYGGLDTWGLAAN
;
A
#
# COMPACT_ATOMS: atom_id res chain seq x y z
N MET A 1 8.23 9.93 5.89
CA MET A 1 8.56 9.38 4.54
C MET A 1 10.05 9.47 4.33
N SER A 2 10.64 8.49 3.63
CA SER A 2 12.02 8.57 3.16
C SER A 2 12.19 9.69 2.12
N ARG A 3 13.42 9.91 1.66
CA ARG A 3 13.70 10.83 0.56
C ARG A 3 13.23 10.25 -0.79
N ARG A 4 13.42 8.96 -1.05
CA ARG A 4 12.87 8.22 -2.21
C ARG A 4 11.37 8.43 -2.39
N ALA A 5 10.58 8.13 -1.36
CA ALA A 5 9.13 8.25 -1.44
C ALA A 5 8.69 9.69 -1.69
N ARG A 6 9.39 10.68 -1.11
CA ARG A 6 9.10 12.10 -1.38
C ARG A 6 9.36 12.47 -2.84
N TYR A 7 10.53 12.10 -3.38
CA TYR A 7 10.84 12.36 -4.79
C TYR A 7 9.91 11.62 -5.74
N PHE A 8 9.49 10.40 -5.39
CA PHE A 8 8.52 9.68 -6.19
C PHE A 8 7.18 10.41 -6.25
N VAL A 9 6.68 10.90 -5.11
CA VAL A 9 5.45 11.70 -5.05
C VAL A 9 5.60 13.03 -5.80
N GLU A 10 6.72 13.73 -5.63
CA GLU A 10 6.99 15.02 -6.30
C GLU A 10 7.16 14.87 -7.81
N GLY A 11 7.83 13.82 -8.27
CA GLY A 11 8.16 13.60 -9.67
C GLY A 11 7.07 12.89 -10.47
N HIS A 12 6.24 12.07 -9.82
CA HIS A 12 5.24 11.22 -10.50
C HIS A 12 3.82 11.37 -9.98
N GLY A 13 3.62 12.04 -8.84
CA GLY A 13 2.30 12.26 -8.27
C GLY A 13 1.54 13.38 -8.99
N LEU A 14 0.25 13.17 -9.21
CA LEU A 14 -0.67 14.20 -9.69
C LEU A 14 -1.65 14.55 -8.57
N ARG A 15 -1.80 15.86 -8.29
CA ARG A 15 -2.80 16.36 -7.34
C ARG A 15 -4.07 16.73 -8.10
N VAL A 16 -5.19 16.13 -7.71
CA VAL A 16 -6.54 16.46 -8.19
C VAL A 16 -7.36 17.10 -7.05
N PRO A 17 -8.42 17.86 -7.38
CA PRO A 17 -9.35 18.34 -6.37
C PRO A 17 -9.94 17.17 -5.58
N HIS A 18 -10.05 17.35 -4.27
CA HIS A 18 -10.64 16.37 -3.36
C HIS A 18 -11.67 17.05 -2.45
N ARG A 19 -12.57 16.26 -1.87
CA ARG A 19 -13.64 16.76 -0.99
C ARG A 19 -13.09 17.21 0.36
N ASP A 20 -13.61 18.31 0.91
CA ASP A 20 -13.37 18.67 2.31
C ASP A 20 -14.27 17.81 3.22
N LEU A 21 -13.65 16.86 3.92
CA LEU A 21 -14.39 15.93 4.77
C LEU A 21 -14.93 16.59 6.05
N LYS A 22 -14.43 17.77 6.43
CA LYS A 22 -14.92 18.50 7.61
C LYS A 22 -16.40 18.86 7.48
N LEU A 23 -16.88 19.06 6.25
CA LEU A 23 -18.27 19.36 5.93
C LEU A 23 -19.24 18.22 6.27
N PHE A 24 -18.74 16.99 6.42
CA PHE A 24 -19.57 15.81 6.70
C PHE A 24 -19.61 15.43 8.19
N ARG A 25 -18.84 16.10 9.06
CA ARG A 25 -18.70 15.74 10.48
C ARG A 25 -20.03 15.56 11.20
N GLU A 26 -20.93 16.54 11.11
CA GLU A 26 -22.23 16.48 11.80
C GLU A 26 -23.11 15.33 11.30
N ALA A 27 -23.00 14.98 10.01
CA ALA A 27 -23.73 13.85 9.46
C ALA A 27 -23.17 12.52 10.00
N TRP A 28 -21.84 12.37 10.04
CA TRP A 28 -21.17 11.17 10.55
C TRP A 28 -21.35 10.97 12.05
N LEU A 29 -21.31 12.04 12.85
CA LEU A 29 -21.63 11.98 14.28
C LEU A 29 -23.06 11.48 14.52
N ARG A 30 -24.04 11.93 13.72
CA ARG A 30 -25.42 11.44 13.81
C ARG A 30 -25.56 9.96 13.42
N GLN A 31 -24.64 9.43 12.62
CA GLN A 31 -24.56 8.00 12.28
C GLN A 31 -23.83 7.17 13.34
N GLY A 32 -23.35 7.79 14.42
CA GLY A 32 -22.66 7.11 15.51
C GLY A 32 -21.16 6.86 15.26
N ILE A 33 -20.58 7.49 14.23
CA ILE A 33 -19.13 7.42 14.00
C ILE A 33 -18.43 8.25 15.09
N PRO A 34 -17.44 7.68 15.81
CA PRO A 34 -16.72 8.41 16.85
C PRO A 34 -15.93 9.58 16.29
N ASP A 35 -15.88 10.68 17.05
CA ASP A 35 -15.20 11.92 16.65
C ASP A 35 -13.72 11.69 16.28
N ALA A 36 -13.02 10.83 17.03
CA ALA A 36 -11.63 10.46 16.77
C ALA A 36 -11.42 9.74 15.42
N GLU A 37 -12.42 8.99 14.95
CA GLU A 37 -12.34 8.29 13.66
C GLU A 37 -12.60 9.25 12.50
N ILE A 38 -13.49 10.24 12.72
CA ILE A 38 -13.68 11.35 11.80
C ILE A 38 -12.39 12.17 11.67
N ASP A 39 -11.73 12.49 12.79
CA ASP A 39 -10.46 13.21 12.80
C ASP A 39 -9.38 12.48 12.01
N ARG A 40 -9.30 11.15 12.14
CA ARG A 40 -8.34 10.33 11.38
C ARG A 40 -8.61 10.37 9.88
N ALA A 41 -9.86 10.25 9.45
CA ALA A 41 -10.23 10.35 8.04
C ALA A 41 -9.94 11.75 7.48
N VAL A 42 -10.23 12.81 8.24
CA VAL A 42 -9.91 14.20 7.87
C VAL A 42 -8.40 14.42 7.76
N ALA A 43 -7.61 13.95 8.74
CA ALA A 43 -6.15 14.08 8.70
C ALA A 43 -5.53 13.31 7.53
N PHE A 44 -6.06 12.13 7.20
CA PHE A 44 -5.67 11.41 5.99
C PHE A 44 -6.00 12.22 4.73
N GLN A 45 -7.21 12.77 4.63
CA GLN A 45 -7.64 13.57 3.50
C GLN A 45 -6.77 14.82 3.30
N GLU A 46 -6.44 15.55 4.36
CA GLU A 46 -5.58 16.74 4.27
C GLU A 46 -4.19 16.41 3.74
N ARG A 47 -3.68 15.22 4.09
CA ARG A 47 -2.32 14.81 3.73
C ARG A 47 -2.25 14.16 2.34
N TRP A 48 -3.13 13.20 2.09
CA TRP A 48 -3.09 12.30 0.95
C TRP A 48 -4.21 12.54 -0.06
N GLY A 49 -5.28 13.23 0.35
CA GLY A 49 -6.45 13.50 -0.48
C GLY A 49 -6.09 14.08 -1.84
N GLY A 50 -6.69 13.52 -2.88
CA GLY A 50 -6.47 13.93 -4.26
C GLY A 50 -5.11 13.55 -4.83
N LEU A 51 -4.30 12.72 -4.15
CA LEU A 51 -3.02 12.27 -4.70
C LEU A 51 -3.21 11.03 -5.58
N ALA A 52 -3.03 11.18 -6.89
CA ALA A 52 -2.93 10.09 -7.83
C ALA A 52 -1.46 9.71 -8.06
N LEU A 53 -1.10 8.47 -7.74
CA LEU A 53 0.25 7.93 -7.96
C LEU A 53 0.29 7.04 -9.21
N PRO A 54 1.48 6.70 -9.72
CA PRO A 54 1.63 5.65 -10.72
C PRO A 54 1.00 4.31 -10.25
N PRO A 55 0.51 3.47 -11.16
CA PRO A 55 -0.05 2.17 -10.81
C PRO A 55 0.96 1.28 -10.06
N ALA A 56 0.49 0.64 -8.99
CA ALA A 56 1.22 -0.41 -8.30
C ALA A 56 1.48 -1.63 -9.22
N PRO A 57 2.60 -2.38 -9.03
CA PRO A 57 2.84 -3.60 -9.79
C PRO A 57 1.82 -4.73 -9.55
N GLU A 58 1.16 -4.72 -8.39
CA GLU A 58 0.14 -5.68 -7.93
C GLU A 58 -1.10 -4.92 -7.41
N TYR A 59 -2.17 -5.64 -7.05
CA TYR A 59 -3.48 -5.08 -6.66
C TYR A 59 -4.12 -4.23 -7.77
N GLU A 60 -3.99 -4.70 -9.01
CA GLU A 60 -4.55 -4.07 -10.22
C GLU A 60 -4.20 -2.57 -10.32
N GLY A 61 -3.02 -2.20 -9.82
CA GLY A 61 -2.52 -0.83 -9.85
C GLY A 61 -2.79 -0.01 -8.60
N GLY A 62 -3.35 -0.57 -7.52
CA GLY A 62 -3.61 0.15 -6.28
C GLY A 62 -4.76 1.17 -6.38
N PRO A 63 -4.90 2.08 -5.40
CA PRO A 63 -5.83 3.19 -5.49
C PRO A 63 -5.56 4.05 -6.73
N ARG A 64 -6.63 4.48 -7.39
CA ARG A 64 -6.57 5.44 -8.51
C ARG A 64 -6.16 6.82 -8.03
N VAL A 65 -6.80 7.28 -6.95
CA VAL A 65 -6.56 8.52 -6.24
C VAL A 65 -6.72 8.20 -4.76
N LEU A 66 -5.74 8.58 -3.94
CA LEU A 66 -5.86 8.48 -2.48
C LEU A 66 -6.90 9.48 -2.00
N GLU A 67 -7.96 8.98 -1.38
CA GLU A 67 -9.02 9.78 -0.77
C GLU A 67 -9.63 9.01 0.39
N ALA A 68 -9.97 9.72 1.46
CA ALA A 68 -10.80 9.19 2.53
C ALA A 68 -12.29 9.40 2.23
N ASP A 69 -13.11 8.53 2.82
CA ASP A 69 -14.57 8.71 2.92
C ASP A 69 -15.02 8.32 4.34
N ALA A 70 -16.32 8.20 4.54
CA ALA A 70 -16.94 7.86 5.82
C ALA A 70 -16.26 6.65 6.49
N PRO A 71 -15.86 6.77 7.77
CA PRO A 71 -15.42 5.60 8.53
C PRO A 71 -16.52 4.54 8.65
N GLU A 72 -16.10 3.29 8.54
CA GLU A 72 -16.93 2.10 8.58
C GLU A 72 -16.36 1.13 9.64
N GLY A 73 -17.25 0.31 10.22
CA GLY A 73 -16.89 -0.67 11.23
C GLY A 73 -17.57 -0.42 12.56
N SER A 74 -16.90 -0.85 13.64
CA SER A 74 -17.45 -0.77 14.99
C SER A 74 -16.34 -0.79 16.03
N ALA A 75 -16.67 -0.47 17.28
CA ALA A 75 -15.72 -0.59 18.39
C ALA A 75 -15.17 -2.02 18.57
N ALA A 76 -15.95 -3.05 18.23
CA ALA A 76 -15.53 -4.45 18.37
C ALA A 76 -14.63 -4.93 17.23
N ASN A 77 -14.89 -4.47 16.00
CA ASN A 77 -14.19 -4.93 14.80
C ASN A 77 -13.11 -3.95 14.31
N GLY A 78 -12.96 -2.82 14.99
CA GLY A 78 -12.11 -1.72 14.57
C GLY A 78 -12.79 -0.82 13.54
N TRP A 79 -12.53 0.48 13.65
CA TRP A 79 -12.93 1.47 12.67
C TRP A 79 -11.89 1.59 11.57
N ARG A 80 -12.36 1.65 10.34
CA ARG A 80 -11.57 1.75 9.12
C ARG A 80 -12.20 2.79 8.21
N PHE A 81 -11.47 3.33 7.26
CA PHE A 81 -12.05 4.22 6.25
C PHE A 81 -11.40 3.97 4.89
N PRO A 82 -12.10 4.24 3.77
CA PRO A 82 -11.54 4.07 2.43
C PRO A 82 -10.25 4.84 2.25
N ALA A 83 -9.31 4.27 1.49
CA ALA A 83 -8.02 4.89 1.12
C ALA A 83 -7.96 5.26 -0.37
N GLY A 84 -9.11 5.32 -1.03
CA GLY A 84 -9.26 5.68 -2.43
C GLY A 84 -10.01 4.64 -3.24
N SER A 85 -10.56 5.08 -4.38
CA SER A 85 -11.24 4.18 -5.31
C SER A 85 -10.25 3.29 -6.07
N CYS A 86 -10.65 2.05 -6.31
CA CYS A 86 -9.90 1.12 -7.15
C CYS A 86 -9.79 1.64 -8.59
N ARG A 87 -8.69 1.33 -9.28
CA ARG A 87 -8.51 1.69 -10.71
C ARG A 87 -9.45 0.92 -11.63
N VAL A 88 -9.81 -0.29 -11.22
CA VAL A 88 -10.73 -1.20 -11.90
C VAL A 88 -11.71 -1.76 -10.87
N SER A 89 -12.78 -2.40 -11.34
CA SER A 89 -13.70 -3.11 -10.44
C SER A 89 -13.00 -4.33 -9.85
N MET A 90 -12.98 -4.46 -8.53
CA MET A 90 -12.26 -5.51 -7.81
C MET A 90 -13.13 -6.17 -6.73
N ALA A 91 -12.67 -7.32 -6.23
CA ALA A 91 -13.30 -8.05 -5.13
C ALA A 91 -12.86 -7.55 -3.73
N HIS A 92 -12.02 -6.51 -3.66
CA HIS A 92 -11.57 -5.87 -2.43
C HIS A 92 -11.50 -4.34 -2.59
N GLY A 93 -11.55 -3.62 -1.46
CA GLY A 93 -11.31 -2.18 -1.39
C GLY A 93 -10.01 -1.84 -0.66
N PHE A 94 -9.44 -0.66 -0.90
CA PHE A 94 -8.29 -0.17 -0.13
C PHE A 94 -8.78 0.63 1.07
N MET A 95 -8.26 0.33 2.25
CA MET A 95 -8.70 0.97 3.50
C MET A 95 -7.51 1.37 4.37
N ILE A 96 -7.76 2.33 5.27
CA ILE A 96 -6.90 2.64 6.39
C ILE A 96 -7.42 1.93 7.65
N GLY A 97 -6.55 1.12 8.24
CA GLY A 97 -6.78 0.36 9.47
C GLY A 97 -6.83 1.22 10.72
N PRO A 98 -7.30 0.67 11.87
CA PRO A 98 -7.40 1.39 13.14
C PRO A 98 -6.06 1.93 13.67
N GLY A 99 -4.94 1.28 13.34
CA GLY A 99 -3.59 1.74 13.67
C GLY A 99 -2.99 2.69 12.63
N GLY A 100 -3.72 2.98 11.54
CA GLY A 100 -3.22 3.76 10.39
C GLY A 100 -2.63 2.90 9.27
N GLU A 101 -2.78 1.57 9.35
CA GLU A 101 -2.26 0.64 8.37
C GLU A 101 -2.89 0.86 7.00
N PHE A 102 -2.10 0.78 5.93
CA PHE A 102 -2.64 0.72 4.59
C PHE A 102 -2.91 -0.75 4.24
N GLY A 103 -4.16 -1.08 3.92
CA GLY A 103 -4.58 -2.46 3.73
C GLY A 103 -5.67 -2.65 2.69
N ILE A 104 -6.07 -3.90 2.50
CA ILE A 104 -7.23 -4.27 1.70
C ILE A 104 -8.34 -4.85 2.58
N ASP A 105 -9.58 -4.52 2.26
CA ASP A 105 -10.78 -5.13 2.82
C ASP A 105 -11.37 -6.07 1.77
N ALA A 106 -11.12 -7.36 1.98
CA ALA A 106 -11.56 -8.50 1.18
C ALA A 106 -12.54 -9.35 2.03
N ASP A 107 -12.49 -10.68 1.99
CA ASP A 107 -13.20 -11.51 2.96
C ASP A 107 -12.66 -11.29 4.39
N HIS A 108 -11.37 -10.96 4.48
CA HIS A 108 -10.68 -10.59 5.71
C HIS A 108 -9.91 -9.28 5.53
N TRP A 109 -10.05 -8.39 6.52
CA TRP A 109 -9.17 -7.25 6.65
C TRP A 109 -7.70 -7.69 6.66
N THR A 110 -6.91 -7.17 5.73
CA THR A 110 -5.50 -7.52 5.60
C THR A 110 -4.65 -6.26 5.49
N PRO A 111 -3.93 -5.87 6.56
CA PRO A 111 -3.00 -4.76 6.50
C PRO A 111 -1.77 -5.14 5.66
N LEU A 112 -1.48 -4.36 4.62
CA LEU A 112 -0.35 -4.59 3.73
C LEU A 112 0.92 -3.95 4.28
N HIS A 113 0.80 -2.71 4.74
CA HIS A 113 1.87 -1.91 5.31
C HIS A 113 1.39 -1.21 6.58
N ALA A 114 2.29 -0.98 7.53
CA ALA A 114 1.93 -0.35 8.81
C ALA A 114 1.47 1.11 8.66
N SER A 115 1.72 1.74 7.52
CA SER A 115 1.20 3.08 7.22
C SER A 115 1.05 3.34 5.71
N THR A 116 0.34 4.42 5.36
CA THR A 116 0.27 4.92 3.97
C THR A 116 1.64 5.32 3.43
N GLU A 117 2.52 5.86 4.26
CA GLU A 117 3.91 6.10 3.89
C GLU A 117 4.65 4.82 3.51
N GLY A 118 4.43 3.73 4.26
CA GLY A 118 5.01 2.43 3.94
C GLY A 118 4.55 1.90 2.59
N TRP A 119 3.26 2.04 2.28
CA TRP A 119 2.72 1.72 0.95
C TRP A 119 3.34 2.59 -0.16
N VAL A 120 3.39 3.91 0.04
CA VAL A 120 4.02 4.83 -0.94
C VAL A 120 5.50 4.53 -1.11
N GLU A 121 6.19 4.12 -0.06
CA GLU A 121 7.58 3.68 -0.10
C GLU A 121 7.76 2.43 -0.95
N ALA A 122 6.88 1.43 -0.79
CA ALA A 122 6.89 0.22 -1.62
C ALA A 122 6.63 0.55 -3.10
N LEU A 123 5.73 1.48 -3.40
CA LEU A 123 5.51 1.96 -4.78
C LEU A 123 6.75 2.64 -5.36
N ALA A 124 7.37 3.53 -4.59
CA ALA A 124 8.57 4.23 -5.01
C ALA A 124 9.73 3.26 -5.25
N LEU A 125 9.89 2.27 -4.36
CA LEU A 125 10.91 1.23 -4.50
C LEU A 125 10.66 0.34 -5.72
N ALA A 126 9.41 -0.05 -5.99
CA ALA A 126 9.05 -0.79 -7.19
C ALA A 126 9.32 -0.02 -8.47
N SER A 127 9.00 1.28 -8.49
CA SER A 127 9.27 2.15 -9.64
C SER A 127 10.78 2.26 -9.90
N HIS A 128 11.57 2.48 -8.84
CA HIS A 128 13.03 2.57 -8.94
C HIS A 128 13.66 1.25 -9.39
N ALA A 129 13.31 0.15 -8.72
CA ALA A 129 13.83 -1.18 -9.06
C ALA A 129 13.43 -1.59 -10.48
N GLY A 130 12.19 -1.30 -10.89
CA GLY A 130 11.69 -1.58 -12.24
C GLY A 130 12.42 -0.81 -13.33
N TYR A 131 12.97 0.38 -13.02
CA TYR A 131 13.74 1.17 -13.97
C TYR A 131 15.19 0.66 -14.13
N TRP A 132 15.81 0.20 -13.05
CA TRP A 132 17.24 -0.16 -13.04
C TRP A 132 17.53 -1.66 -13.18
N ALA A 133 16.59 -2.53 -12.88
CA ALA A 133 16.80 -3.97 -12.94
C ALA A 133 17.05 -4.44 -14.38
N LYS A 134 18.01 -5.35 -14.54
CA LYS A 134 18.23 -6.02 -15.83
C LYS A 134 17.17 -7.07 -16.12
N THR A 135 16.58 -7.62 -15.07
CA THR A 135 15.55 -8.66 -15.13
C THR A 135 14.49 -8.42 -14.08
N ILE A 136 13.23 -8.72 -14.42
CA ILE A 136 12.13 -8.73 -13.48
C ILE A 136 11.42 -10.07 -13.62
N THR A 137 11.61 -10.97 -12.67
CA THR A 137 10.97 -12.29 -12.64
C THR A 137 9.72 -12.24 -11.78
N LYS A 138 8.58 -12.65 -12.32
CA LYS A 138 7.31 -12.73 -11.59
C LYS A 138 7.01 -14.18 -11.20
N ILE A 139 6.76 -14.40 -9.91
CA ILE A 139 6.48 -15.70 -9.33
C ILE A 139 5.06 -15.67 -8.75
N LYS A 140 4.33 -16.78 -8.87
CA LYS A 140 2.92 -16.88 -8.47
C LYS A 140 2.65 -18.16 -7.69
N GLY A 141 1.65 -18.10 -6.81
CA GLY A 141 1.16 -19.23 -6.04
C GLY A 141 2.21 -19.80 -5.09
N SER A 142 2.14 -21.10 -4.83
CA SER A 142 2.99 -21.77 -3.83
C SER A 142 4.50 -21.65 -4.10
N ALA A 143 4.91 -21.43 -5.36
CA ALA A 143 6.31 -21.21 -5.71
C ALA A 143 6.92 -19.95 -5.06
N VAL A 144 6.09 -19.04 -4.55
CA VAL A 144 6.53 -17.89 -3.76
C VAL A 144 7.10 -18.32 -2.41
N GLU A 145 6.59 -19.40 -1.80
CA GLU A 145 7.08 -19.91 -0.51
C GLU A 145 8.42 -20.64 -0.65
N ASP A 146 8.75 -21.09 -1.86
CA ASP A 146 10.05 -21.70 -2.19
C ASP A 146 11.16 -20.66 -2.42
N LEU A 147 10.86 -19.36 -2.33
CA LEU A 147 11.85 -18.31 -2.45
C LEU A 147 12.84 -18.36 -1.27
N ASN A 148 14.10 -18.64 -1.60
CA ASN A 148 15.16 -18.51 -0.62
C ASN A 148 15.49 -17.02 -0.37
N LEU A 149 15.16 -16.55 0.82
CA LEU A 149 15.49 -15.19 1.29
C LEU A 149 16.73 -15.17 2.19
N ASP A 150 17.44 -16.28 2.34
CA ASP A 150 18.68 -16.34 3.11
C ASP A 150 19.73 -15.37 2.53
N GLY A 151 20.29 -14.54 3.40
CA GLY A 151 21.25 -13.50 3.00
C GLY A 151 20.62 -12.26 2.37
N PHE A 152 19.28 -12.15 2.36
CA PHE A 152 18.58 -10.90 2.11
C PHE A 152 18.24 -10.20 3.41
N GLU A 153 18.35 -8.87 3.41
CA GLU A 153 17.95 -8.03 4.53
C GLU A 153 16.57 -7.42 4.27
N PRO A 154 15.67 -7.36 5.27
CA PRO A 154 14.39 -6.68 5.10
C PRO A 154 14.61 -5.19 4.79
N VAL A 155 13.69 -4.60 4.03
CA VAL A 155 13.65 -3.16 3.75
C VAL A 155 12.70 -2.49 4.75
N PRO A 156 13.18 -1.95 5.88
CA PRO A 156 12.30 -1.46 6.95
C PRO A 156 11.47 -0.24 6.54
N GLU A 157 11.92 0.54 5.55
CA GLU A 157 11.27 1.77 5.14
C GLU A 157 9.88 1.52 4.55
N VAL A 158 9.65 0.35 3.93
CA VAL A 158 8.33 -0.01 3.40
C VAL A 158 7.35 -0.38 4.50
N GLN A 159 7.81 -0.59 5.74
CA GLN A 159 6.96 -0.95 6.87
C GLN A 159 6.01 -2.12 6.54
N GLY A 160 6.57 -3.14 5.88
CA GLY A 160 5.79 -4.26 5.35
C GLY A 160 5.16 -5.10 6.45
N LEU A 161 3.88 -5.45 6.26
CA LEU A 161 3.14 -6.41 7.08
C LEU A 161 2.87 -7.66 6.24
N ALA A 162 1.73 -7.75 5.54
CA ALA A 162 1.51 -8.81 4.57
C ALA A 162 2.47 -8.71 3.37
N ASP A 163 2.79 -7.47 2.97
CA ASP A 163 3.64 -7.20 1.81
C ASP A 163 5.02 -6.75 2.25
N THR A 164 6.03 -7.52 1.87
CA THR A 164 7.40 -7.37 2.38
C THR A 164 8.39 -7.14 1.24
N TRP A 165 9.48 -6.45 1.57
CA TRP A 165 10.57 -6.17 0.64
C TRP A 165 11.90 -6.62 1.24
N TRP A 166 12.73 -7.21 0.39
CA TRP A 166 14.00 -7.83 0.77
C TRP A 166 15.10 -7.36 -0.17
N ARG A 167 16.26 -7.04 0.38
CA ARG A 167 17.42 -6.52 -0.35
C ARG A 167 18.58 -7.49 -0.25
N GLY A 168 19.01 -7.99 -1.40
CA GLY A 168 20.17 -8.86 -1.55
C GLY A 168 21.36 -8.09 -2.10
N LYS A 169 22.39 -8.85 -2.53
CA LYS A 169 23.64 -8.31 -3.07
C LYS A 169 23.46 -7.53 -4.37
N ASP A 170 22.59 -8.00 -5.25
CA ASP A 170 22.33 -7.47 -6.60
C ASP A 170 20.86 -7.56 -7.01
N SER A 171 19.97 -7.74 -6.02
CA SER A 171 18.55 -7.93 -6.26
C SER A 171 17.67 -7.34 -5.15
N LEU A 172 16.46 -6.95 -5.54
CA LEU A 172 15.35 -6.61 -4.65
C LEU A 172 14.23 -7.61 -4.88
N ILE A 173 13.61 -8.10 -3.81
CA ILE A 173 12.48 -9.02 -3.87
C ILE A 173 11.30 -8.38 -3.15
N ALA A 174 10.21 -8.19 -3.88
CA ALA A 174 8.92 -7.83 -3.32
C ALA A 174 8.06 -9.09 -3.19
N VAL A 175 7.50 -9.35 -2.02
CA VAL A 175 6.58 -10.46 -1.79
C VAL A 175 5.24 -9.92 -1.36
N TYR A 176 4.20 -10.24 -2.11
CA TYR A 176 2.84 -9.76 -1.90
C TYR A 176 1.96 -10.91 -1.39
N ARG A 177 1.46 -10.76 -0.16
CA ARG A 177 0.60 -11.76 0.50
C ARG A 177 -0.78 -11.23 0.81
N GLY A 178 -1.04 -9.95 0.53
CA GLY A 178 -2.32 -9.30 0.81
C GLY A 178 -3.52 -10.08 0.32
N GLU A 179 -3.63 -10.31 -0.99
CA GLU A 179 -4.78 -11.02 -1.57
C GLU A 179 -4.86 -12.48 -1.10
N ALA A 180 -3.72 -13.16 -0.96
CA ALA A 180 -3.70 -14.54 -0.50
C ALA A 180 -4.26 -14.68 0.92
N SER A 181 -3.98 -13.72 1.79
CA SER A 181 -4.49 -13.69 3.16
C SER A 181 -5.93 -13.19 3.19
N GLY A 182 -6.23 -12.12 2.45
CA GLY A 182 -7.54 -11.47 2.43
C GLY A 182 -8.66 -12.34 1.88
N PHE A 183 -8.36 -13.22 0.90
CA PHE A 183 -9.31 -14.15 0.32
C PHE A 183 -9.11 -15.61 0.79
N SER A 184 -8.22 -15.86 1.75
CA SER A 184 -7.81 -17.23 2.13
C SER A 184 -7.43 -18.09 0.91
N ALA A 185 -6.71 -17.48 -0.04
CA ALA A 185 -6.46 -18.00 -1.38
C ALA A 185 -4.94 -18.09 -1.68
N PRO A 186 -4.25 -19.18 -1.30
CA PRO A 186 -2.79 -19.31 -1.47
C PRO A 186 -2.30 -19.15 -2.92
N HIS A 187 -3.16 -19.42 -3.91
CA HIS A 187 -2.84 -19.22 -5.32
C HIS A 187 -2.71 -17.74 -5.72
N CYS A 188 -3.16 -16.81 -4.87
CA CYS A 188 -2.99 -15.37 -5.03
C CYS A 188 -1.63 -14.86 -4.55
N LEU A 189 -0.76 -15.70 -3.96
CA LEU A 189 0.60 -15.29 -3.61
C LEU A 189 1.36 -14.79 -4.85
N ARG A 190 2.09 -13.69 -4.70
CA ARG A 190 2.93 -13.11 -5.75
C ARG A 190 4.29 -12.72 -5.20
N ALA A 191 5.31 -12.80 -6.04
CA ALA A 191 6.58 -12.15 -5.79
C ALA A 191 7.20 -11.61 -7.07
N HIS A 192 7.91 -10.50 -6.93
CA HIS A 192 8.71 -9.89 -7.98
C HIS A 192 10.17 -9.88 -7.56
N VAL A 193 11.02 -10.50 -8.38
CA VAL A 193 12.49 -10.47 -8.21
C VAL A 193 13.06 -9.50 -9.24
N TYR A 194 13.57 -8.37 -8.77
CA TYR A 194 14.28 -7.37 -9.55
C TYR A 194 15.78 -7.70 -9.49
N GLY A 195 16.33 -8.28 -10.54
CA GLY A 195 17.70 -8.81 -10.57
C GLY A 195 18.68 -7.98 -11.40
N GLY A 196 19.96 -8.09 -11.06
CA GLY A 196 21.06 -7.44 -11.78
C GLY A 196 21.20 -5.94 -11.48
N LEU A 197 20.76 -5.52 -10.29
CA LEU A 197 20.88 -4.15 -9.80
C LEU A 197 22.32 -3.86 -9.38
N ASP A 198 22.82 -2.70 -9.75
CA ASP A 198 24.06 -2.16 -9.22
C ASP A 198 23.84 -1.47 -7.87
N THR A 199 24.88 -0.85 -7.32
CA THR A 199 24.78 -0.12 -6.05
C THR A 199 23.75 1.01 -6.08
N TRP A 200 23.49 1.62 -7.25
CA TRP A 200 22.47 2.67 -7.40
C TRP A 200 21.06 2.09 -7.46
N GLY A 201 20.88 0.99 -8.18
CA GLY A 201 19.63 0.25 -8.24
C GLY A 201 19.19 -0.31 -6.87
N LEU A 202 20.16 -0.61 -6.00
CA LEU A 202 19.92 -1.07 -4.63
C LEU A 202 19.76 0.08 -3.61
N ALA A 203 20.33 1.25 -3.91
CA ALA A 203 20.39 2.37 -2.99
C ALA A 203 19.00 2.91 -2.66
N ALA A 204 18.80 3.19 -1.36
CA ALA A 204 17.62 3.86 -0.85
C ALA A 204 17.80 5.37 -0.79
N ASN A 205 17.88 6.03 -1.97
CA ASN A 205 17.94 7.49 -2.02
C ASN A 205 16.55 8.12 -1.98
#